data_AF-Q0G517-F1
#
_entry.id   AF-Q0G517-F1
#
_cell.length_a   1.000
_cell.length_b   1.000
_cell.length_c   1.000
_cell.angle_alpha   90.00
_cell.angle_beta   90.00
_cell.angle_gamma   90.00
#
_symmetry.space_group_name_H-M   'P 1'
#
loop_
_entity.id
_entity.type
_entity.pdbx_description
1 polymer ?
#
loop_
_entity_poly.entity_id
_entity_poly.type
_entity_poly.pdbx_seq_one_letter_code
_entity_poly.pdbx_strand_id
1 'polypeptide(L)'
;MALRDDTLVQNRRGFLKSGAGLLAMTIMPSGLIVGNAWAQMPQSTDPDTFKTLVQMSRDCYPHAQIEDKYYANAVNILDEAARSSEEELAFLEDNCAKLDKAAMDAHGVRYSEIPSDDDRTALLKLIETDPFFQKVRGNLVVGLYNQKELWPVFGYEGASADKGGYMDRGFNDIDWIS
;
A
#
# COMPACT_ATOMS: atom_id res chain seq x y z
N MET A 1 -45.79 2.32 29.32
CA MET A 1 -46.12 2.13 27.89
C MET A 1 -45.35 3.22 27.15
N ALA A 2 -44.04 3.04 26.92
CA ALA A 2 -43.43 2.32 25.79
C ALA A 2 -43.63 3.13 24.48
N LEU A 3 -42.65 3.60 23.70
CA LEU A 3 -41.18 3.51 23.65
C LEU A 3 -40.67 4.81 22.97
N ARG A 4 -39.57 5.42 23.43
CA ARG A 4 -38.78 6.37 22.64
C ARG A 4 -37.84 5.55 21.77
N ASP A 5 -37.87 5.80 20.47
CA ASP A 5 -37.04 5.15 19.47
C ASP A 5 -35.65 5.81 19.47
N ASP A 6 -34.74 5.26 20.29
CA ASP A 6 -33.32 5.57 20.25
C ASP A 6 -32.68 4.80 19.07
N THR A 7 -32.93 5.27 17.85
CA THR A 7 -32.08 4.88 16.72
C THR A 7 -30.72 5.57 16.91
N LEU A 8 -29.74 4.76 17.32
CA LEU A 8 -28.35 5.13 17.52
C LEU A 8 -27.79 5.80 16.26
N VAL A 9 -27.80 7.13 16.23
CA VAL A 9 -26.98 7.92 15.31
C VAL A 9 -25.54 7.63 15.69
N GLN A 10 -24.92 6.66 15.00
CA GLN A 10 -23.50 6.36 15.12
C GLN A 10 -22.72 7.62 14.73
N ASN A 11 -22.17 8.25 15.76
CA ASN A 11 -21.43 9.49 15.69
C ASN A 11 -20.13 9.26 14.90
N ARG A 12 -20.05 9.77 13.67
CA ARG A 12 -18.90 9.63 12.75
C ARG A 12 -17.58 10.23 13.26
N ARG A 13 -17.58 10.82 14.46
CA ARG A 13 -16.42 11.47 15.12
C ARG A 13 -15.85 10.66 16.30
N GLY A 14 -16.26 9.41 16.45
CA GLY A 14 -15.84 8.54 17.55
C GLY A 14 -14.99 7.32 17.16
N PHE A 15 -14.52 7.21 15.91
CA PHE A 15 -13.63 6.09 15.56
C PHE A 15 -12.19 6.42 15.96
N LEU A 16 -11.97 6.23 17.26
CA LEU A 16 -10.72 5.93 17.93
C LEU A 16 -9.55 5.62 16.97
N LYS A 17 -8.54 6.50 17.01
CA LYS A 17 -7.11 6.16 17.05
C LYS A 17 -6.78 4.74 16.55
N SER A 18 -6.80 4.52 15.23
CA SER A 18 -6.21 3.32 14.64
C SER A 18 -4.70 3.49 14.56
N GLY A 19 -4.05 3.58 15.73
CA GLY A 19 -2.62 3.38 15.88
C GLY A 19 -2.35 1.90 16.12
N ALA A 20 -2.19 1.13 15.04
CA ALA A 20 -1.54 -0.18 15.01
C ALA A 20 -1.31 -0.56 13.53
N GLY A 21 -0.10 -0.79 13.04
CA GLY A 21 1.13 -1.07 13.76
C GLY A 21 2.37 -0.62 13.01
N LEU A 22 3.38 -0.24 13.79
CA LEU A 22 4.76 -0.39 13.36
C LEU A 22 4.94 -1.84 12.92
N LEU A 23 5.08 -2.09 11.63
CA LEU A 23 5.52 -3.38 11.14
C LEU A 23 7.02 -3.45 11.39
N ALA A 24 7.41 -4.24 12.40
CA ALA A 24 8.80 -4.51 12.69
C ALA A 24 9.42 -5.29 11.51
N MET A 25 10.08 -4.56 10.61
CA MET A 25 10.85 -5.12 9.50
C MET A 25 12.33 -5.11 9.88
N THR A 26 12.97 -6.28 9.88
CA THR A 26 14.40 -6.41 10.15
C THR A 26 15.12 -6.74 8.85
N ILE A 27 16.10 -5.94 8.46
CA ILE A 27 16.98 -6.26 7.34
C ILE A 27 18.15 -7.08 7.88
N MET A 28 18.26 -8.32 7.43
CA MET A 28 19.35 -9.21 7.77
C MET A 28 20.62 -8.79 7.00
N PRO A 29 21.82 -9.14 7.49
CA PRO A 29 23.08 -8.89 6.77
C PRO A 29 23.14 -9.48 5.35
N SER A 30 22.29 -10.47 5.04
CA SER A 30 22.14 -11.06 3.71
C SER A 30 21.26 -10.26 2.75
N GLY A 31 20.70 -9.12 3.19
CA GLY A 31 19.68 -8.37 2.47
C GLY A 31 18.27 -8.98 2.58
N LEU A 32 18.12 -10.08 3.34
CA LEU A 32 16.81 -10.66 3.63
C LEU A 32 16.03 -9.74 4.57
N ILE A 33 14.88 -9.25 4.15
CA ILE A 33 13.96 -8.52 5.01
C ILE A 33 13.06 -9.55 5.70
N VAL A 34 13.01 -9.58 7.04
CA VAL A 34 12.23 -10.53 7.84
C VAL A 34 11.21 -9.81 8.72
N GLY A 35 9.95 -10.27 8.67
CA GLY A 35 8.77 -9.79 9.42
C GLY A 35 7.52 -10.60 9.04
N ASN A 36 6.32 -10.28 9.56
CA ASN A 36 5.06 -11.04 9.34
C ASN A 36 4.61 -11.22 7.86
N ALA A 37 5.35 -10.68 6.89
CA ALA A 37 5.04 -10.75 5.46
C ALA A 37 6.27 -10.90 4.55
N TRP A 38 7.48 -11.07 5.10
CA TRP A 38 8.72 -10.80 4.35
C TRP A 38 9.65 -12.01 4.45
N ALA A 39 9.51 -12.93 3.50
CA ALA A 39 10.50 -13.98 3.26
C ALA A 39 11.03 -13.95 1.81
N GLN A 40 10.81 -12.84 1.10
CA GLN A 40 11.30 -12.64 -0.26
C GLN A 40 12.33 -11.53 -0.27
N MET A 41 13.53 -11.83 -0.79
CA MET A 41 14.55 -10.83 -1.08
C MET A 41 14.16 -10.10 -2.38
N PRO A 42 14.38 -8.77 -2.46
CA PRO A 42 14.36 -8.10 -3.76
C PRO A 42 15.34 -8.80 -4.71
N GLN A 43 14.98 -8.85 -5.98
CA GLN A 43 15.80 -9.42 -7.04
C GLN A 43 16.76 -8.41 -7.64
N SER A 44 16.38 -7.12 -7.68
CA SER A 44 17.16 -6.07 -8.35
C SER A 44 17.50 -4.90 -7.44
N THR A 45 16.50 -4.34 -6.78
CA THR A 45 16.62 -3.16 -5.93
C THR A 45 17.32 -3.47 -4.61
N ASP A 46 17.99 -2.47 -4.04
CA ASP A 46 18.46 -2.56 -2.66
C ASP A 46 17.31 -2.88 -1.67
N PRO A 47 17.53 -3.71 -0.63
CA PRO A 47 16.53 -4.02 0.39
C PRO A 47 15.87 -2.80 1.05
N ASP A 48 16.62 -1.73 1.30
CA ASP A 48 16.04 -0.50 1.87
C ASP A 48 15.13 0.20 0.85
N THR A 49 15.53 0.24 -0.43
CA THR A 49 14.71 0.76 -1.52
C THR A 49 13.39 -0.02 -1.62
N PHE A 50 13.48 -1.35 -1.61
CA PHE A 50 12.30 -2.22 -1.65
C PHE A 50 11.37 -1.96 -0.45
N LYS A 51 11.92 -1.85 0.76
CA LYS A 51 11.16 -1.51 1.98
C LYS A 51 10.44 -0.17 1.85
N THR A 52 11.12 0.86 1.36
CA THR A 52 10.54 2.19 1.10
C THR A 52 9.43 2.14 0.06
N LEU A 53 9.59 1.39 -1.04
CA LEU A 53 8.56 1.21 -2.06
C LEU A 53 7.30 0.51 -1.52
N VAL A 54 7.44 -0.49 -0.65
CA VAL A 54 6.29 -1.17 -0.04
C VAL A 54 5.56 -0.25 0.92
N GLN A 55 6.27 0.48 1.79
CA GLN A 55 5.63 1.44 2.68
C GLN A 55 4.91 2.53 1.89
N MET A 56 5.55 3.09 0.87
CA MET A 56 4.94 4.07 -0.02
C MET A 56 3.70 3.51 -0.73
N SER A 57 3.74 2.24 -1.12
CA SER A 57 2.60 1.56 -1.73
C SER A 57 1.41 1.42 -0.77
N ARG A 58 1.69 1.10 0.50
CA ARG A 58 0.70 1.05 1.58
C ARG A 58 0.06 2.41 1.80
N ASP A 59 0.87 3.47 1.81
CA ASP A 59 0.41 4.84 2.05
C ASP A 59 -0.37 5.41 0.85
N CYS A 60 -0.04 5.00 -0.39
CA CYS A 60 -0.79 5.39 -1.60
C CYS A 60 -2.22 4.82 -1.66
N TYR A 61 -2.39 3.56 -1.24
CA TYR A 61 -3.70 2.88 -1.20
C TYR A 61 -3.86 2.12 0.13
N PRO A 62 -4.18 2.81 1.24
CA PRO A 62 -4.24 2.19 2.55
C PRO A 62 -5.47 1.30 2.69
N HIS A 63 -5.24 0.00 2.90
CA HIS A 63 -6.30 -0.99 3.16
C HIS A 63 -6.03 -1.70 4.49
N ALA A 64 -6.85 -1.45 5.51
CA ALA A 64 -6.64 -2.00 6.85
C ALA A 64 -6.66 -3.54 6.91
N GLN A 65 -7.47 -4.18 6.06
CA GLN A 65 -7.66 -5.64 6.04
C GLN A 65 -6.63 -6.38 5.18
N ILE A 66 -5.80 -5.65 4.42
CA ILE A 66 -4.81 -6.25 3.51
C ILE A 66 -3.46 -6.31 4.21
N GLU A 67 -2.82 -7.47 4.18
CA GLU A 67 -1.47 -7.66 4.71
C GLU A 67 -0.40 -7.08 3.77
N ASP A 68 0.75 -6.68 4.31
CA ASP A 68 1.85 -6.09 3.52
C ASP A 68 2.39 -6.99 2.41
N LYS A 69 2.26 -8.32 2.54
CA LYS A 69 2.72 -9.26 1.51
C LYS A 69 2.09 -8.97 0.15
N TYR A 70 0.86 -8.46 0.12
CA TYR A 70 0.18 -8.10 -1.11
C TYR A 70 0.77 -6.82 -1.73
N TYR A 71 1.20 -5.86 -0.90
CA TYR A 71 1.92 -4.68 -1.37
C TYR A 71 3.33 -5.05 -1.84
N ALA A 72 4.04 -5.92 -1.12
CA ALA A 72 5.33 -6.45 -1.54
C ALA A 72 5.25 -7.19 -2.89
N ASN A 73 4.22 -8.02 -3.10
CA ASN A 73 3.96 -8.65 -4.39
C ASN A 73 3.75 -7.64 -5.52
N ALA A 74 3.08 -6.51 -5.24
CA ALA A 74 2.92 -5.44 -6.22
C ALA A 74 4.27 -4.75 -6.52
N VAL A 75 5.10 -4.52 -5.52
CA VAL A 75 6.45 -3.94 -5.68
C VAL A 75 7.39 -4.86 -6.45
N ASN A 76 7.24 -6.18 -6.34
CA ASN A 76 8.02 -7.13 -7.16
C ASN A 76 7.88 -6.87 -8.66
N ILE A 77 6.77 -6.32 -9.15
CA ILE A 77 6.61 -5.94 -10.56
C ILE A 77 7.60 -4.83 -10.96
N LEU A 78 7.81 -3.85 -10.07
CA LEU A 78 8.79 -2.77 -10.28
C LEU A 78 10.22 -3.31 -10.19
N ASP A 79 10.47 -4.17 -9.21
CA ASP A 79 11.77 -4.79 -8.97
C ASP A 79 12.20 -5.72 -10.12
N GLU A 80 11.27 -6.51 -10.67
CA GLU A 80 11.51 -7.34 -11.85
C GLU A 80 11.73 -6.49 -13.10
N ALA A 81 10.99 -5.38 -13.29
CA ALA A 81 11.22 -4.46 -14.39
C ALA A 81 12.62 -3.82 -14.33
N ALA A 82 13.07 -3.47 -13.12
CA ALA A 82 14.42 -2.96 -12.87
C ALA A 82 15.52 -3.95 -13.21
N ARG A 83 15.24 -5.27 -13.18
CA ARG A 83 16.24 -6.32 -13.51
C ARG A 83 16.78 -6.20 -14.94
N SER A 84 15.93 -5.74 -15.85
CA SER A 84 16.24 -5.68 -17.28
C SER A 84 16.55 -4.26 -17.76
N SER A 85 16.64 -3.29 -16.84
CA SER A 85 16.84 -1.88 -17.18
C SER A 85 17.61 -1.17 -16.08
N GLU A 86 18.88 -0.85 -16.36
CA GLU A 86 19.73 -0.05 -15.45
C GLU A 86 19.14 1.35 -15.21
N GLU A 87 18.51 1.94 -16.22
CA GLU A 87 17.81 3.22 -16.10
C GLU A 87 16.65 3.13 -15.11
N GLU A 88 15.88 2.04 -15.16
CA GLU A 88 14.75 1.82 -14.25
C GLU A 88 15.24 1.58 -12.81
N LEU A 89 16.28 0.78 -12.64
CA LEU A 89 16.89 0.54 -11.34
C LEU A 89 17.39 1.85 -10.72
N ALA A 90 18.18 2.63 -11.46
CA ALA A 90 18.68 3.92 -11.01
C ALA A 90 17.52 4.88 -10.68
N PHE A 91 16.47 4.90 -11.51
CA PHE A 91 15.28 5.72 -11.27
C PHE A 91 14.59 5.37 -9.95
N LEU A 92 14.42 4.09 -9.62
CA LEU A 92 13.79 3.68 -8.36
C LEU A 92 14.70 3.99 -7.16
N GLU A 93 15.98 3.66 -7.24
CA GLU A 93 16.94 3.86 -6.15
C GLU A 93 17.15 5.35 -5.85
N ASP A 94 17.38 6.17 -6.87
CA ASP A 94 17.62 7.61 -6.70
C ASP A 94 16.42 8.33 -6.07
N ASN A 95 15.21 7.97 -6.50
CA ASN A 95 14.01 8.63 -5.98
C ASN A 95 13.62 8.12 -4.59
N CYS A 96 13.84 6.85 -4.27
CA CYS A 96 13.71 6.36 -2.90
C CYS A 96 14.73 7.02 -1.98
N ALA A 97 15.99 7.17 -2.43
CA ALA A 97 17.02 7.85 -1.67
C ALA A 97 16.67 9.34 -1.40
N LYS A 98 16.05 10.03 -2.37
CA LYS A 98 15.56 11.41 -2.16
C LYS A 98 14.42 11.46 -1.14
N LEU A 99 13.47 10.54 -1.21
CA LEU A 99 12.36 10.45 -0.26
C LEU A 99 12.87 10.13 1.15
N ASP A 100 13.78 9.17 1.29
CA ASP A 100 14.42 8.82 2.55
C ASP A 100 15.26 9.96 3.11
N LYS A 101 15.93 10.73 2.24
CA LYS A 101 16.62 11.95 2.66
C LYS A 101 15.65 13.01 3.18
N ALA A 102 14.54 13.25 2.50
CA ALA A 102 13.52 14.20 2.97
C ALA A 102 12.92 13.76 4.32
N ALA A 103 12.68 12.46 4.49
CA ALA A 103 12.26 11.87 5.76
C ALA A 103 13.31 12.04 6.87
N MET A 104 14.59 11.80 6.56
CA MET A 104 15.70 11.96 7.50
C MET A 104 15.84 13.43 7.94
N ASP A 105 15.75 14.36 6.98
CA ASP A 105 15.86 15.79 7.26
C ASP A 105 14.68 16.32 8.11
N ALA A 106 13.48 15.75 7.97
CA ALA A 106 12.27 16.17 8.69
C ALA A 106 12.01 15.42 10.02
N HIS A 107 12.36 14.12 10.09
CA HIS A 107 11.96 13.22 11.18
C HIS A 107 13.14 12.40 11.77
N GLY A 108 14.34 12.49 11.20
CA GLY A 108 15.54 11.82 11.72
C GLY A 108 15.59 10.31 11.47
N VAL A 109 14.70 9.77 10.64
CA VAL A 109 14.64 8.35 10.25
C VAL A 109 14.31 8.23 8.75
N ARG A 110 14.52 7.05 8.16
CA ARG A 110 14.09 6.77 6.78
C ARG A 110 12.57 6.86 6.64
N TYR A 111 12.07 7.08 5.43
CA TYR A 111 10.63 7.22 5.16
C TYR A 111 9.84 6.02 5.68
N SER A 112 10.34 4.81 5.42
CA SER A 112 9.72 3.56 5.87
C SER A 112 9.72 3.32 7.38
N GLU A 113 10.44 4.15 8.13
CA GLU A 113 10.62 4.03 9.58
C GLU A 113 9.88 5.12 10.36
N ILE A 114 9.27 6.09 9.67
CA ILE A 114 8.42 7.10 10.28
C ILE A 114 7.17 6.41 10.88
N PRO A 115 6.97 6.49 12.21
CA PRO A 115 5.82 5.84 12.87
C PRO A 115 4.46 6.41 12.50
N SER A 116 4.42 7.70 12.15
CA SER A 116 3.20 8.48 11.93
C SER A 116 2.79 8.44 10.46
N ASP A 117 1.60 7.92 10.19
CA ASP A 117 1.02 7.88 8.85
C ASP A 117 0.79 9.30 8.28
N ASP A 118 0.44 10.26 9.14
CA ASP A 118 0.23 11.66 8.76
C ASP A 118 1.54 12.33 8.30
N ASP A 119 2.65 12.01 8.98
CA ASP A 119 3.97 12.54 8.63
C ASP A 119 4.46 11.95 7.30
N ARG A 120 4.29 10.64 7.10
CA ARG A 120 4.57 9.99 5.81
C ARG A 120 3.72 10.58 4.69
N THR A 121 2.42 10.76 4.94
CA THR A 121 1.49 11.38 3.98
C THR A 121 1.89 12.81 3.62
N ALA A 122 2.39 13.59 4.59
CA ALA A 122 2.87 14.95 4.34
C ALA A 122 4.05 14.96 3.37
N LEU A 123 5.00 14.03 3.52
CA LEU A 123 6.13 13.88 2.59
C LEU A 123 5.68 13.44 1.20
N LEU A 124 4.75 12.48 1.11
CA LEU A 124 4.22 12.03 -0.19
C LEU A 124 3.49 13.13 -0.96
N LYS A 125 2.75 14.01 -0.27
CA LYS A 125 2.09 15.16 -0.90
C LYS A 125 3.07 16.13 -1.56
N LEU A 126 4.30 16.24 -1.06
CA LEU A 126 5.32 17.10 -1.66
C LEU A 126 5.79 16.58 -3.03
N ILE A 127 5.68 15.28 -3.28
CA ILE A 127 6.11 14.62 -4.52
C ILE A 127 4.93 14.08 -5.34
N GLU A 128 3.68 14.44 -5.01
CA GLU A 128 2.51 13.79 -5.60
C GLU A 128 2.43 13.96 -7.12
N THR A 129 2.98 15.06 -7.67
CA THR A 129 3.05 15.30 -9.11
C THR A 129 4.26 14.67 -9.79
N ASP A 130 5.20 14.12 -9.02
CA ASP A 130 6.46 13.63 -9.56
C ASP A 130 6.26 12.32 -10.31
N PRO A 131 7.02 12.07 -11.40
CA PRO A 131 6.95 10.83 -12.16
C PRO A 131 7.15 9.58 -11.29
N PHE A 132 7.99 9.67 -10.26
CA PHE A 132 8.22 8.58 -9.31
C PHE A 132 6.96 8.20 -8.53
N PHE A 133 6.28 9.19 -7.95
CA PHE A 133 5.03 8.95 -7.23
C PHE A 133 3.96 8.36 -8.14
N GLN A 134 3.78 8.94 -9.32
CA GLN A 134 2.79 8.46 -10.29
C GLN A 134 3.10 7.03 -10.77
N LYS A 135 4.38 6.66 -10.90
CA LYS A 135 4.80 5.30 -11.26
C LYS A 135 4.43 4.29 -10.18
N VAL A 136 4.80 4.54 -8.92
CA VAL A 136 4.50 3.63 -7.80
C VAL A 136 2.99 3.49 -7.63
N ARG A 137 2.26 4.62 -7.63
CA ARG A 137 0.79 4.62 -7.55
C ARG A 137 0.15 3.89 -8.74
N GLY A 138 0.62 4.13 -9.96
CA GLY A 138 0.10 3.50 -11.17
C GLY A 138 0.31 1.99 -11.16
N ASN A 139 1.48 1.53 -10.70
CA ASN A 139 1.79 0.11 -10.56
C ASN A 139 0.77 -0.62 -9.68
N LEU A 140 0.29 -0.01 -8.60
CA LEU A 140 -0.65 -0.66 -7.67
C LEU A 140 -2.01 -0.96 -8.29
N VAL A 141 -2.43 -0.19 -9.31
CA VAL A 141 -3.68 -0.46 -10.03
C VAL A 141 -3.67 -1.88 -10.60
N VAL A 142 -2.53 -2.30 -11.16
CA VAL A 142 -2.36 -3.64 -11.73
C VAL A 142 -1.81 -4.62 -10.70
N GLY A 143 -0.79 -4.21 -9.96
CA GLY A 143 -0.06 -5.09 -9.06
C GLY A 143 -0.81 -5.48 -7.79
N LEU A 144 -1.62 -4.59 -7.22
CA LEU A 144 -2.39 -4.89 -6.01
C LEU A 144 -3.76 -5.49 -6.35
N TYR A 145 -4.54 -4.83 -7.21
CA TYR A 145 -5.94 -5.21 -7.44
C TYR A 145 -6.12 -6.46 -8.31
N ASN A 146 -5.10 -6.90 -9.06
CA ASN A 146 -5.18 -8.16 -9.82
C ASN A 146 -4.74 -9.40 -9.03
N GLN A 147 -4.41 -9.27 -7.74
CA GLN A 147 -4.15 -10.44 -6.89
C GLN A 147 -5.48 -11.09 -6.51
N LYS A 148 -5.73 -12.29 -7.05
CA LYS A 148 -7.03 -12.98 -6.96
C LYS A 148 -7.47 -13.28 -5.53
N GLU A 149 -6.50 -13.48 -4.64
CA GLU A 149 -6.69 -13.70 -3.22
C GLU A 149 -7.35 -12.50 -2.53
N LEU A 150 -7.20 -11.30 -3.09
CA LEU A 150 -7.80 -10.06 -2.57
C LEU A 150 -9.19 -9.77 -3.13
N TRP A 151 -9.61 -10.45 -4.19
CA TRP A 151 -10.92 -10.19 -4.81
C TRP A 151 -12.10 -10.28 -3.83
N PRO A 152 -12.17 -11.28 -2.92
CA PRO A 152 -13.21 -11.31 -1.90
C PRO A 152 -13.15 -10.10 -0.94
N VAL A 153 -11.95 -9.60 -0.64
CA VAL A 153 -11.75 -8.42 0.23
C VAL A 153 -12.23 -7.15 -0.47
N PHE A 154 -12.08 -7.07 -1.79
CA PHE A 154 -12.57 -5.96 -2.60
C PHE A 154 -14.06 -6.06 -2.98
N GLY A 155 -14.78 -7.11 -2.55
CA GLY A 155 -16.16 -7.36 -2.96
C GLY A 155 -16.30 -7.77 -4.44
N TYR A 156 -15.22 -8.23 -5.07
CA TYR A 156 -15.24 -8.68 -6.46
C TYR A 156 -15.56 -10.17 -6.54
N GLU A 157 -16.71 -10.51 -7.14
CA GLU A 157 -17.20 -11.89 -7.24
C GLU A 157 -16.62 -12.72 -8.40
N GLY A 158 -15.58 -12.21 -9.07
CA GLY A 158 -14.96 -12.83 -10.25
C GLY A 158 -15.66 -12.48 -11.57
N ALA A 159 -15.02 -12.81 -12.70
CA ALA A 159 -15.55 -12.50 -14.03
C ALA A 159 -17.03 -12.93 -14.17
N SER A 160 -17.83 -12.00 -14.68
CA SER A 160 -19.27 -12.13 -14.84
C SER A 160 -19.74 -12.04 -16.29
N ALA A 161 -18.82 -11.79 -17.24
CA ALA A 161 -19.14 -11.66 -18.67
C ALA A 161 -19.78 -12.94 -19.24
N ASP A 162 -19.30 -14.10 -18.83
CA ASP A 162 -19.85 -15.43 -19.11
C ASP A 162 -21.11 -15.75 -18.29
N LYS A 163 -21.44 -14.90 -17.31
CA LYS A 163 -22.53 -15.09 -16.33
C LYS A 163 -23.63 -14.04 -16.44
N GLY A 164 -23.70 -13.31 -17.55
CA GLY A 164 -24.74 -12.30 -17.82
C GLY A 164 -24.49 -10.92 -17.18
N GLY A 165 -23.28 -10.65 -16.69
CA GLY A 165 -22.91 -9.39 -16.03
C GLY A 165 -23.24 -9.38 -14.54
N TYR A 166 -23.11 -8.20 -13.92
CA TYR A 166 -23.32 -8.01 -12.47
C TYR A 166 -24.72 -7.51 -12.08
N MET A 167 -25.67 -7.47 -13.02
CA MET A 167 -27.00 -6.91 -12.81
C MET A 167 -27.74 -7.55 -11.62
N ASP A 168 -27.58 -8.86 -11.42
CA ASP A 168 -28.16 -9.63 -10.30
C ASP A 168 -27.09 -10.28 -9.39
N ARG A 169 -25.83 -9.80 -9.44
CA ARG A 169 -24.68 -10.41 -8.74
C ARG A 169 -23.79 -9.38 -8.05
N GLY A 170 -24.38 -8.55 -7.18
CA GLY A 170 -23.62 -7.71 -6.27
C GLY A 170 -23.18 -6.34 -6.79
N PHE A 171 -23.61 -5.89 -7.98
CA PHE A 171 -23.38 -4.48 -8.41
C PHE A 171 -24.02 -3.47 -7.44
N ASN A 172 -25.13 -3.83 -6.81
CA ASN A 172 -25.86 -3.00 -5.85
C ASN A 172 -25.40 -3.18 -4.39
N ASP A 173 -24.47 -4.10 -4.11
CA ASP A 173 -23.99 -4.42 -2.77
C ASP A 173 -22.65 -3.71 -2.46
N ILE A 174 -22.36 -2.64 -3.21
CA ILE A 174 -21.11 -1.89 -3.14
C ILE A 174 -21.30 -0.65 -2.24
N ASP A 175 -20.89 -0.77 -0.98
CA ASP A 175 -21.07 0.26 0.07
C ASP A 175 -20.31 1.58 -0.17
N TRP A 176 -19.46 1.70 -1.20
CA TRP A 176 -18.60 2.88 -1.42
C TRP A 176 -19.09 3.87 -2.49
N ILE A 177 -20.22 3.61 -3.16
CA ILE A 177 -20.82 4.52 -4.16
C ILE A 177 -22.00 5.36 -3.62
N SER A 178 -22.44 5.11 -2.38
CA SER A 178 -23.56 5.83 -1.74
C SER A 178 -23.14 6.97 -0.82
#